data_AF-A0A3B8XRA3-F1
#
_entry.id   AF-A0A3B8XRA3-F1
#
_cell.length_a   1.000
_cell.length_b   1.000
_cell.length_c   1.000
_cell.angle_alpha   90.00
_cell.angle_beta   90.00
_cell.angle_gamma   90.00
#
_symmetry.space_group_name_H-M   'P 1'
#
loop_
_entity.id
_entity.type
_entity.pdbx_description
1 polymer ?
#
loop_
_entity_poly.entity_id
_entity_poly.type
_entity_poly.pdbx_seq_one_letter_code
_entity_poly.pdbx_strand_id
1 'polypeptide(L)'
;PTQTAFSQNRKWESLDLDREGGVIRDVEHAFSKDGGLAVLYGNIALDGCIVKTAGVDDSILKFEGPARVFESQDDAVSAILTNKVKAGDVVVIRYEGPRGGPGMQEMLYPTSYLKSKGLGAKCAL
;
A
#
# COMPACT_ATOMS: atom_id res chain seq x y z
N PRO A 1 -18.81 3.46 22.51
CA PRO A 1 -18.21 4.77 22.21
C PRO A 1 -16.88 4.95 22.96
N THR A 2 -15.84 5.49 22.31
CA THR A 2 -14.73 6.10 23.08
C THR A 2 -15.37 7.12 24.02
N GLN A 3 -14.94 7.22 25.28
CA GLN A 3 -15.31 8.44 26.01
C GLN A 3 -14.28 9.53 25.71
N THR A 4 -12.98 9.19 25.61
CA THR A 4 -12.02 10.02 24.85
C THR A 4 -10.71 9.30 24.56
N ALA A 5 -10.32 9.26 23.28
CA ALA A 5 -8.94 9.04 22.83
C ALA A 5 -8.63 10.09 21.77
N PHE A 6 -7.41 10.64 21.83
CA PHE A 6 -6.94 11.83 21.11
C PHE A 6 -7.59 13.14 21.59
N SER A 7 -6.75 14.03 22.12
CA SER A 7 -7.17 15.38 22.51
C SER A 7 -7.42 16.22 21.25
N GLN A 8 -8.69 16.53 20.97
CA GLN A 8 -9.09 17.57 20.01
C GLN A 8 -8.71 18.99 20.51
N ASN A 9 -8.17 19.12 21.72
CA ASN A 9 -7.83 20.42 22.33
C ASN A 9 -6.41 20.89 21.98
N ARG A 10 -5.62 20.10 21.22
CA ARG A 10 -4.34 20.58 20.70
C ARG A 10 -4.63 21.50 19.50
N LYS A 11 -4.53 22.81 19.73
CA LYS A 11 -4.65 23.83 18.68
C LYS A 11 -3.26 24.37 18.35
N TRP A 12 -3.06 24.71 17.08
CA TRP A 12 -1.90 25.46 16.63
C TRP A 12 -2.20 26.95 16.71
N GLU A 13 -1.17 27.78 16.96
CA GLU A 13 -1.32 29.24 17.05
C GLU A 13 -1.72 29.86 15.70
N SER A 14 -1.30 29.24 14.61
CA SER A 14 -1.68 29.59 13.24
C SER A 14 -2.10 28.34 12.47
N LEU A 15 -2.97 28.53 11.49
CA LEU A 15 -3.46 27.46 10.62
C LEU A 15 -2.81 27.58 9.25
N ASP A 16 -2.62 26.43 8.60
CA ASP A 16 -2.39 26.39 7.15
C ASP A 16 -3.70 26.76 6.44
N LEU A 17 -3.72 27.95 5.85
CA LEU A 17 -4.86 28.52 5.13
C LEU A 17 -4.69 28.45 3.61
N ASP A 18 -3.56 27.95 3.12
CA ASP A 18 -3.32 27.81 1.69
C ASP A 18 -4.09 26.58 1.16
N ARG A 19 -5.12 26.84 0.36
CA ARG A 19 -5.99 25.78 -0.19
C ARG A 19 -5.53 25.24 -1.54
N GLU A 20 -4.47 25.80 -2.11
CA GLU A 20 -3.90 25.37 -3.38
C GLU A 20 -2.55 24.65 -3.15
N GLY A 21 -1.62 25.30 -2.46
CA GLY A 21 -0.27 24.78 -2.21
C GLY A 21 -0.11 24.06 -0.87
N GLY A 22 -1.01 24.29 0.08
CA GLY A 22 -0.94 23.79 1.44
C GLY A 22 -1.17 22.29 1.59
N VAL A 23 -1.12 21.82 2.83
CA VAL A 23 -1.28 20.40 3.21
C VAL A 23 -2.73 19.93 2.98
N ILE A 24 -3.71 20.79 3.27
CA ILE A 24 -5.13 20.51 3.08
C ILE A 24 -5.69 21.43 2.00
N ARG A 25 -5.90 20.87 0.82
CA ARG A 25 -6.32 21.61 -0.38
C ARG A 25 -7.83 21.62 -0.57
N ASP A 26 -8.33 22.56 -1.36
CA ASP A 26 -9.72 22.53 -1.84
C ASP A 26 -9.91 21.43 -2.90
N VAL A 27 -11.15 21.30 -3.38
CA VAL A 27 -11.54 20.25 -4.35
C VAL A 27 -10.91 20.49 -5.73
N GLU A 28 -10.69 21.75 -6.12
CA GLU A 28 -10.13 22.09 -7.42
C GLU A 28 -8.63 21.74 -7.50
N HIS A 29 -7.92 21.91 -6.39
CA HIS A 29 -6.48 21.68 -6.26
C HIS A 29 -6.13 20.36 -5.55
N ALA A 30 -7.11 19.48 -5.35
CA ALA A 30 -6.92 18.19 -4.67
C ALA A 30 -5.82 17.34 -5.33
N PHE A 31 -5.03 16.62 -4.52
CA PHE A 31 -3.99 15.71 -5.02
C PHE A 31 -4.54 14.65 -5.99
N SER A 32 -5.76 14.18 -5.72
CA SER A 32 -6.57 13.36 -6.61
C SER A 32 -8.04 13.72 -6.37
N LYS A 33 -8.85 13.65 -7.43
CA LYS A 33 -10.30 13.81 -7.35
C LYS A 33 -10.98 12.57 -6.78
N ASP A 34 -10.32 11.43 -6.88
CA ASP A 34 -10.78 10.15 -6.33
C ASP A 34 -10.19 9.89 -4.95
N GLY A 35 -10.90 9.09 -4.15
CA GLY A 35 -10.39 8.63 -2.86
C GLY A 35 -9.10 7.82 -3.01
N GLY A 36 -8.20 7.96 -2.03
CA GLY A 36 -6.89 7.27 -2.03
C GLY A 36 -6.93 5.76 -1.73
N LEU A 37 -8.12 5.16 -1.67
CA LEU A 37 -8.36 3.74 -1.42
C LEU A 37 -9.33 3.20 -2.47
N ALA A 38 -9.05 2.02 -2.99
CA ALA A 38 -9.96 1.27 -3.84
C ALA A 38 -10.17 -0.15 -3.30
N VAL A 39 -11.35 -0.71 -3.57
CA VAL A 39 -11.67 -2.11 -3.35
C VAL A 39 -11.56 -2.83 -4.69
N LEU A 40 -10.72 -3.85 -4.77
CA LEU A 40 -10.56 -4.67 -5.98
C LEU A 40 -11.28 -6.00 -5.79
N TYR A 41 -11.90 -6.49 -6.86
CA TYR A 41 -12.55 -7.79 -6.94
C TYR A 41 -12.02 -8.58 -8.13
N GLY A 42 -12.11 -9.90 -8.06
CA GLY A 42 -11.72 -10.77 -9.17
C GLY A 42 -11.60 -12.23 -8.73
N ASN A 43 -11.07 -13.06 -9.62
CA ASN A 43 -10.89 -14.48 -9.38
C ASN A 43 -9.96 -14.81 -8.20
N ILE A 44 -9.03 -13.93 -7.83
CA ILE A 44 -8.10 -14.11 -6.70
C ILE A 44 -8.66 -13.51 -5.39
N ALA A 45 -9.49 -12.46 -5.49
CA ALA A 45 -10.09 -11.75 -4.36
C ALA A 45 -11.62 -11.71 -4.51
N LEU A 46 -12.27 -12.86 -4.34
CA LEU A 46 -13.72 -13.02 -4.54
C LEU A 46 -14.52 -12.13 -3.58
N ASP A 47 -14.08 -12.06 -2.32
CA ASP A 47 -14.70 -11.22 -1.28
C ASP A 47 -14.10 -9.80 -1.20
N GLY A 48 -13.20 -9.48 -2.13
CA GLY A 48 -12.54 -8.18 -2.25
C GLY A 48 -11.19 -8.07 -1.53
N CYS A 49 -10.38 -7.12 -1.98
CA CYS A 49 -9.16 -6.68 -1.30
C CYS A 49 -9.00 -5.15 -1.38
N ILE A 50 -8.11 -4.58 -0.57
CA ILE A 50 -7.89 -3.13 -0.48
C ILE A 50 -6.55 -2.77 -1.11
N VAL A 51 -6.54 -1.71 -1.93
CA VAL A 51 -5.33 -1.07 -2.41
C VAL A 51 -5.37 0.42 -2.08
N LYS A 52 -4.22 0.99 -1.71
CA LYS A 52 -4.06 2.43 -1.53
C LYS A 52 -3.61 3.07 -2.84
N THR A 53 -4.58 3.43 -3.68
CA THR A 53 -4.34 4.05 -5.00
C THR A 53 -3.50 5.32 -4.92
N ALA A 54 -3.61 6.10 -3.84
CA ALA A 54 -2.79 7.30 -3.63
C ALA A 54 -1.27 7.03 -3.53
N GLY A 55 -0.86 5.78 -3.33
CA GLY A 55 0.55 5.36 -3.30
C GLY A 55 1.02 4.63 -4.55
N VAL A 56 0.15 4.48 -5.57
CA VAL A 56 0.44 3.76 -6.81
C VAL A 56 0.72 4.78 -7.91
N ASP A 57 1.78 4.55 -8.70
CA ASP A 57 2.08 5.39 -9.85
C ASP A 57 1.04 5.15 -10.97
N ASP A 58 0.58 6.22 -11.61
CA ASP A 58 -0.46 6.14 -12.66
C ASP A 58 -0.07 5.19 -13.81
N SER A 59 1.23 5.05 -14.09
CA SER A 59 1.73 4.17 -15.15
C SER A 59 1.55 2.67 -14.86
N ILE A 60 1.25 2.29 -13.61
CA ILE A 60 1.13 0.89 -13.17
C ILE A 60 -0.22 0.57 -12.55
N LEU A 61 -1.25 1.39 -12.79
CA LEU A 61 -2.64 1.06 -12.39
C LEU A 61 -3.17 -0.23 -13.03
N LYS A 62 -2.53 -0.69 -14.11
CA LYS A 62 -2.68 -2.02 -14.68
C LYS A 62 -1.32 -2.69 -14.68
N PHE A 63 -1.24 -3.88 -14.10
CA PHE A 63 -0.02 -4.65 -14.02
C PHE A 63 -0.32 -6.11 -14.35
N GLU A 64 0.54 -6.72 -15.16
CA GLU A 64 0.48 -8.14 -15.50
C GLU A 64 1.90 -8.72 -15.46
N GLY A 65 2.03 -9.94 -14.94
CA GLY A 65 3.32 -10.59 -14.81
C GLY A 65 3.24 -11.99 -14.21
N PRO A 66 4.33 -12.76 -14.27
CA PRO A 66 4.39 -14.08 -13.65
C PRO A 66 4.29 -13.98 -12.12
N ALA A 67 3.47 -14.83 -11.52
CA ALA A 67 3.33 -14.91 -10.08
C ALA A 67 4.59 -15.51 -9.42
N ARG A 68 5.09 -14.84 -8.39
CA ARG A 68 6.13 -15.33 -7.46
C ARG A 68 5.51 -15.51 -6.09
N VAL A 69 5.14 -16.75 -5.77
CA VAL A 69 4.40 -17.08 -4.56
C VAL A 69 5.36 -17.42 -3.43
N PHE A 70 5.11 -16.84 -2.27
CA PHE A 70 5.85 -17.03 -1.03
C PHE A 70 4.87 -17.34 0.11
N GLU A 71 5.31 -18.15 1.06
CA GLU A 71 4.46 -18.66 2.15
C GLU A 71 4.60 -17.85 3.45
N SER A 72 5.50 -16.88 3.47
CA SER A 72 5.76 -16.00 4.60
C SER A 72 6.40 -14.69 4.15
N GLN A 73 6.30 -13.65 4.98
CA GLN A 73 7.04 -12.41 4.79
C GLN A 73 8.55 -12.67 4.67
N ASP A 74 9.11 -13.54 5.50
CA ASP A 74 10.54 -13.81 5.57
C ASP A 74 11.07 -14.42 4.27
N ASP A 75 10.30 -15.34 3.67
CA ASP A 75 10.62 -15.95 2.37
C ASP A 75 10.63 -14.90 1.26
N ALA A 76 9.61 -14.03 1.24
CA ALA A 76 9.50 -12.96 0.26
C ALA A 76 10.64 -11.93 0.40
N VAL A 77 10.95 -11.52 1.64
CA VAL A 77 12.07 -10.62 1.95
C VAL A 77 13.39 -11.23 1.47
N SER A 78 13.65 -12.49 1.82
CA SER A 78 14.85 -13.20 1.37
C SER A 78 14.95 -13.24 -0.15
N ALA A 79 13.85 -13.54 -0.84
CA ALA A 79 13.80 -13.58 -2.30
C ALA A 79 14.02 -12.21 -2.95
N ILE A 80 13.47 -11.13 -2.38
CA ILE A 80 13.70 -9.76 -2.87
C ILE A 80 15.18 -9.38 -2.69
N LEU A 81 15.73 -9.59 -1.50
CA LEU A 81 17.11 -9.19 -1.17
C LEU A 81 18.15 -9.99 -1.97
N THR A 82 17.90 -11.29 -2.19
CA THR A 82 18.78 -12.18 -2.98
C THR A 82 18.55 -12.10 -4.49
N ASN A 83 17.76 -11.13 -4.97
CA ASN A 83 17.44 -10.91 -6.38
C ASN A 83 16.71 -12.08 -7.05
N LYS A 84 15.97 -12.91 -6.31
CA LYS A 84 15.09 -13.93 -6.92
C LYS A 84 13.83 -13.31 -7.50
N VAL A 85 13.33 -12.22 -6.90
CA VAL A 85 12.30 -11.36 -7.49
C VAL A 85 12.94 -10.45 -8.55
N LYS A 86 12.29 -10.34 -9.70
CA LYS A 86 12.73 -9.58 -10.88
C LYS A 86 11.66 -8.58 -11.31
N ALA A 87 12.08 -7.56 -12.07
CA ALA A 87 11.15 -6.65 -12.72
C ALA A 87 10.16 -7.45 -13.61
N GLY A 88 8.88 -7.10 -13.51
CA GLY A 88 7.76 -7.79 -14.13
C GLY A 88 7.09 -8.84 -13.24
N ASP A 89 7.70 -9.27 -12.13
CA ASP A 89 7.06 -10.26 -11.25
C ASP A 89 5.86 -9.66 -10.49
N VAL A 90 4.83 -10.50 -10.28
CA VAL A 90 3.74 -10.28 -9.32
C VAL A 90 4.08 -11.07 -8.07
N VAL A 91 4.55 -10.40 -7.02
CA VAL A 91 4.89 -11.04 -5.75
C VAL A 91 3.60 -11.34 -5.00
N VAL A 92 3.43 -12.58 -4.54
CA VAL A 92 2.27 -13.00 -3.76
C VAL A 92 2.76 -13.58 -2.45
N ILE A 93 2.42 -12.94 -1.33
CA ILE A 93 2.72 -13.45 0.01
C ILE A 93 1.41 -13.97 0.59
N ARG A 94 1.30 -15.29 0.75
CA ARG A 94 0.09 -15.93 1.30
C ARG A 94 0.35 -16.48 2.69
N TYR A 95 -0.72 -16.97 3.31
CA TYR A 95 -0.74 -17.42 4.70
C TYR A 95 -0.41 -16.35 5.75
N GLU A 96 -0.43 -15.06 5.40
CA GLU A 96 -0.23 -13.95 6.36
C GLU A 96 -1.56 -13.31 6.84
N GLY A 97 -2.70 -13.92 6.52
CA GLY A 97 -4.03 -13.45 6.93
C GLY A 97 -4.34 -13.69 8.43
N PRO A 98 -5.53 -13.28 8.91
CA PRO A 98 -5.88 -13.34 10.34
C PRO A 98 -5.68 -14.70 11.02
N ARG A 99 -5.84 -15.79 10.25
CA ARG A 99 -5.66 -17.17 10.72
C ARG A 99 -4.35 -17.82 10.26
N GLY A 100 -3.87 -17.46 9.07
CA GLY A 100 -2.65 -18.05 8.51
C GLY A 100 -1.40 -17.57 9.26
N GLY A 101 -1.31 -16.25 9.48
CA GLY A 101 -0.14 -15.57 10.06
C GLY A 101 -0.08 -15.68 11.59
N PRO A 102 -1.17 -16.12 12.24
CA PRO A 102 -2.11 -15.34 13.06
C PRO A 102 -2.03 -13.80 13.08
N GLY A 103 -3.18 -13.17 13.28
CA GLY A 103 -3.27 -11.76 13.68
C GLY A 103 -3.17 -10.73 12.55
N MET A 104 -2.95 -11.18 11.31
CA MET A 104 -2.86 -10.32 10.12
C MET A 104 -1.80 -9.21 10.32
N GLN A 105 -0.54 -9.64 10.47
CA GLN A 105 0.55 -8.72 10.74
C GLN A 105 0.70 -7.66 9.62
N GLU A 106 1.09 -6.45 10.00
CA GLU A 106 1.47 -5.42 9.04
C GLU A 106 2.85 -5.74 8.44
N MET A 107 2.97 -5.66 7.11
CA MET A 107 4.18 -6.06 6.38
C MET A 107 4.86 -4.88 5.66
N LEU A 108 5.68 -4.12 6.39
CA LEU A 108 6.43 -2.98 5.82
C LEU A 108 7.71 -3.42 5.06
N TYR A 109 8.31 -4.54 5.42
CA TYR A 109 9.62 -4.93 4.88
C TYR A 109 9.61 -5.29 3.38
N PRO A 110 8.66 -6.12 2.86
CA PRO A 110 8.63 -6.46 1.45
C PRO A 110 8.52 -5.24 0.53
N THR A 111 7.63 -4.29 0.84
CA THR A 111 7.44 -3.06 0.06
C THR A 111 8.67 -2.16 0.11
N SER A 112 9.27 -2.00 1.30
CA SER A 112 10.49 -1.21 1.49
C SER A 112 11.66 -1.76 0.68
N TYR A 113 11.81 -3.09 0.64
CA TYR A 113 12.89 -3.74 -0.11
C TYR A 113 12.65 -3.78 -1.62
N LEU A 114 11.40 -3.91 -2.08
CA LEU A 114 11.10 -3.69 -3.51
C LEU A 114 11.51 -2.27 -3.92
N LYS A 115 11.17 -1.26 -3.12
CA LYS A 115 11.55 0.12 -3.40
C LYS A 115 13.07 0.31 -3.39
N SER A 116 13.79 -0.21 -2.39
CA SER A 116 15.25 -0.07 -2.30
C SER A 116 15.99 -0.80 -3.42
N LYS A 117 15.43 -1.89 -3.96
CA LYS A 117 15.93 -2.61 -5.13
C LYS A 117 15.58 -1.94 -6.47
N GLY A 118 14.89 -0.80 -6.47
CA GLY A 118 14.44 -0.13 -7.69
C GLY A 118 13.32 -0.88 -8.43
N LEU A 119 12.57 -1.71 -7.70
CA LEU A 119 11.48 -2.54 -8.21
C LEU A 119 10.09 -2.00 -7.87
N GLY A 120 9.99 -0.88 -7.13
CA GLY A 120 8.71 -0.37 -6.61
C GLY A 120 7.62 -0.10 -7.66
N ALA A 121 7.99 0.38 -8.85
CA ALA A 121 7.07 0.54 -9.99
C ALA A 121 7.28 -0.51 -11.09
N LYS A 122 7.97 -1.61 -10.77
CA LYS A 122 8.31 -2.67 -11.73
C LYS A 122 7.83 -4.05 -11.29
N CYS A 123 7.36 -4.19 -10.05
CA CYS A 123 6.72 -5.39 -9.53
C CYS A 123 5.39 -5.00 -8.89
N ALA A 124 4.42 -5.90 -8.94
CA ALA A 124 3.24 -5.84 -8.08
C ALA A 124 3.48 -6.65 -6.80
N LEU A 125 2.74 -6.32 -5.74
CA LEU A 125 2.70 -7.03 -4.47
C LEU A 125 1.27 -7.00 -3.90
#